data_AF-A0A5K1K7E0-F1
#
_entry.id   AF-A0A5K1K7E0-F1
#
_cell.length_a   1.000
_cell.length_b   1.000
_cell.length_c   1.000
_cell.angle_alpha   90.00
_cell.angle_beta   90.00
_cell.angle_gamma   90.00
#
_symmetry.space_group_name_H-M   'P 1'
#
loop_
_entity.id
_entity.type
_entity.pdbx_description
1 polymer ?
#
loop_
_entity_poly.entity_id
_entity_poly.type
_entity_poly.pdbx_seq_one_letter_code
_entity_poly.pdbx_strand_id
1 'polypeptide(L)'
;MVILTRIYNPFEHTVEVPSLLDTHNALVAAMKYQMQKAIGILRDFLNSRKSAITLSGERLLLYAIACRFDLRDLAVAIARATLRTDVASTLFPEIENVDVSAGYLHRLLDYRRRCRAAITRIFERRDWLPGSWLQRVQNAPCAQLTIPNPMRRGMATLPPSPTTMPSSGKLMCWYEPYMKAAAASASWPSSASVTRDDVLYAGLGVKPAYSGVPTAGTSESELLQTFRCSLCMHGKGAVELFQFSQHVASTITTLEREVRFIPRELEVV
;
A
#
# COMPACT_ATOMS: atom_id res chain seq x y z
N MET A 1 -2.48 8.62 -38.04
CA MET A 1 -2.02 9.70 -38.94
C MET A 1 -2.83 10.99 -38.79
N VAL A 2 -4.17 10.93 -38.67
CA VAL A 2 -5.06 12.11 -38.49
C VAL A 2 -4.69 13.00 -37.30
N ILE A 3 -4.18 12.45 -36.20
CA ILE A 3 -3.77 13.25 -35.02
C ILE A 3 -2.62 14.20 -35.32
N LEU A 4 -1.62 13.77 -36.11
CA LEU A 4 -0.44 14.61 -36.38
C LEU A 4 -0.77 15.76 -37.32
N THR A 5 -1.62 15.53 -38.33
CA THR A 5 -2.07 16.60 -39.23
C THR A 5 -2.86 17.67 -38.49
N ARG A 6 -3.66 17.26 -37.50
CA ARG A 6 -4.41 18.17 -36.62
C ARG A 6 -3.52 19.06 -35.77
N ILE A 7 -2.44 18.52 -35.21
CA ILE A 7 -1.50 19.31 -34.38
C ILE A 7 -0.83 20.45 -35.18
N TYR A 8 -0.64 20.27 -36.48
CA TYR A 8 -0.02 21.26 -37.36
C TYR A 8 -1.01 22.09 -38.18
N ASN A 9 -2.32 21.78 -38.13
CA ASN A 9 -3.34 22.55 -38.83
C ASN A 9 -4.02 23.54 -37.86
N PRO A 10 -3.88 24.86 -38.05
CA PRO A 10 -4.47 25.86 -37.15
C PRO A 10 -6.01 25.93 -37.18
N PHE A 11 -6.68 25.24 -38.12
CA PHE A 11 -8.12 25.41 -38.36
C PHE A 11 -9.04 24.31 -37.79
N GLU A 12 -8.51 23.21 -37.24
CA GLU A 12 -9.33 22.15 -36.61
C GLU A 12 -9.32 22.29 -35.08
N HIS A 13 -10.38 22.88 -34.51
CA HIS A 13 -10.46 23.20 -33.07
C HIS A 13 -11.15 22.15 -32.17
N THR A 14 -11.70 21.06 -32.71
CA THR A 14 -12.37 20.04 -31.89
C THR A 14 -11.62 18.72 -31.96
N VAL A 15 -10.64 18.55 -31.07
CA VAL A 15 -9.90 17.31 -30.90
C VAL A 15 -10.69 16.40 -29.96
N GLU A 16 -11.37 15.40 -30.52
CA GLU A 16 -11.86 14.25 -29.74
C GLU A 16 -10.70 13.65 -28.95
N VAL A 17 -10.95 13.34 -27.68
CA VAL A 17 -9.90 12.93 -26.74
C VAL A 17 -9.25 11.63 -27.26
N PRO A 18 -7.97 11.66 -27.69
CA PRO A 18 -7.37 10.50 -28.34
C PRO A 18 -7.26 9.34 -27.35
N SER A 19 -7.46 8.12 -27.86
CA SER A 19 -7.23 6.91 -27.09
C SER A 19 -5.73 6.79 -26.74
N LEU A 20 -5.40 6.01 -25.71
CA LEU A 20 -3.99 5.77 -25.36
C LEU A 20 -3.22 5.09 -26.50
N LEU A 21 -3.87 4.18 -27.22
CA LEU A 21 -3.29 3.49 -28.36
C LEU A 21 -3.05 4.44 -29.55
N ASP A 22 -4.01 5.33 -29.84
CA ASP A 22 -3.83 6.34 -30.88
C ASP A 22 -2.70 7.32 -30.53
N THR A 23 -2.61 7.68 -29.24
CA THR A 23 -1.52 8.53 -28.71
C THR A 23 -0.18 7.83 -28.86
N HIS A 24 -0.09 6.54 -28.56
CA HIS A 24 1.11 5.72 -28.80
C HIS A 24 1.51 5.75 -30.27
N ASN A 25 0.59 5.44 -31.18
CA ASN A 25 0.84 5.39 -32.62
C ASN A 25 1.24 6.76 -33.17
N ALA A 26 0.61 7.83 -32.68
CA ALA A 26 0.97 9.21 -33.00
C ALA A 26 2.37 9.56 -32.50
N LEU A 27 2.76 9.15 -31.28
CA LEU A 27 4.11 9.36 -30.76
C LEU A 27 5.17 8.61 -31.55
N VAL A 28 4.93 7.34 -31.91
CA VAL A 28 5.83 6.56 -32.78
C VAL A 28 6.07 7.30 -34.10
N ALA A 29 5.00 7.75 -34.75
CA ALA A 29 5.10 8.51 -35.99
C ALA A 29 5.80 9.86 -35.77
N ALA A 30 5.44 10.64 -34.75
CA ALA A 30 6.05 11.93 -34.45
C ALA A 30 7.57 11.82 -34.23
N MET A 31 8.01 10.76 -33.53
CA MET A 31 9.44 10.48 -33.35
C MET A 31 10.13 10.09 -34.66
N LYS A 32 9.50 9.22 -35.47
CA LYS A 32 10.02 8.82 -36.78
C LYS A 32 10.23 10.02 -37.71
N TYR A 33 9.32 10.99 -37.68
CA TYR A 33 9.38 12.20 -38.50
C TYR A 33 10.00 13.42 -37.77
N GLN A 34 10.59 13.23 -36.58
CA GLN A 34 11.24 14.28 -35.80
C GLN A 34 10.38 15.54 -35.52
N MET A 35 9.08 15.35 -35.33
CA MET A 35 8.10 16.42 -35.11
C MET A 35 8.08 16.88 -33.63
N GLN A 36 9.09 17.66 -33.21
CA GLN A 36 9.29 18.04 -31.80
C GLN A 36 8.06 18.65 -31.11
N LYS A 37 7.33 19.53 -31.80
CA LYS A 37 6.11 20.16 -31.25
C LYS A 37 5.03 19.11 -30.92
N ALA A 38 4.83 18.13 -31.82
CA ALA A 38 3.87 17.06 -31.59
C ALA A 38 4.32 16.12 -30.46
N ILE A 39 5.62 15.82 -30.38
CA ILE A 39 6.18 15.02 -29.28
C ILE A 39 5.89 15.69 -27.92
N GLY A 40 6.11 17.00 -27.81
CA GLY A 40 5.81 17.77 -26.58
C GLY A 40 4.34 17.68 -26.20
N ILE A 41 3.44 18.03 -27.13
CA ILE A 41 1.99 18.03 -26.90
C ILE A 41 1.48 16.63 -26.50
N LEU A 42 1.92 15.58 -27.19
CA LEU A 42 1.50 14.21 -26.90
C LEU A 42 2.04 13.73 -25.54
N ARG A 43 3.25 14.12 -25.14
CA ARG A 43 3.80 13.83 -23.80
C ARG A 43 3.01 14.54 -22.70
N ASP A 44 2.67 15.81 -22.91
CA ASP A 44 1.86 16.59 -21.97
C ASP A 44 0.46 15.99 -21.82
N PHE A 45 -0.12 15.50 -22.91
CA PHE A 45 -1.39 14.76 -22.89
C PHE A 45 -1.29 13.46 -22.08
N LEU A 46 -0.23 12.66 -22.24
CA LEU A 46 -0.02 11.47 -21.42
C LEU A 46 0.13 11.82 -19.93
N ASN A 47 0.80 12.92 -19.61
CA ASN A 47 0.96 13.40 -18.24
C ASN A 47 -0.36 13.86 -17.63
N SER A 48 -1.23 14.54 -18.39
CA SER A 48 -2.55 14.96 -17.89
C SER A 48 -3.50 13.78 -17.68
N ARG A 49 -3.36 12.70 -18.47
CA ARG A 49 -4.14 11.46 -18.32
C ARG A 49 -3.79 10.65 -17.07
N LYS A 50 -2.60 10.84 -16.48
CA LYS A 50 -2.11 10.09 -15.30
C LYS A 50 -3.13 10.00 -14.16
N SER A 51 -3.84 11.09 -13.86
CA SER A 51 -4.82 11.14 -12.76
C SER A 51 -6.23 10.69 -13.15
N ALA A 52 -6.55 10.69 -14.45
CA ALA A 52 -7.88 10.34 -14.95
C ALA A 52 -8.11 8.82 -15.05
N ILE A 53 -7.02 8.04 -15.09
CA ILE A 53 -7.11 6.60 -15.32
C ILE A 53 -7.43 5.84 -14.02
N THR A 54 -8.62 5.24 -13.99
CA THR A 54 -9.09 4.40 -12.89
C THR A 54 -8.88 2.91 -13.17
N LEU A 55 -8.91 2.50 -14.44
CA LEU A 55 -8.84 1.10 -14.85
C LEU A 55 -7.42 0.53 -14.79
N SER A 56 -7.26 -0.68 -14.24
CA SER A 56 -5.94 -1.33 -14.09
C SER A 56 -5.25 -1.57 -15.44
N GLY A 57 -6.01 -2.01 -16.46
CA GLY A 57 -5.50 -2.26 -17.80
C GLY A 57 -4.93 -1.02 -18.48
N GLU A 58 -5.65 0.10 -18.43
CA GLU A 58 -5.17 1.38 -18.96
C GLU A 58 -3.90 1.88 -18.26
N ARG A 59 -3.75 1.62 -16.95
CA ARG A 59 -2.50 1.96 -16.22
C ARG A 59 -1.32 1.16 -16.73
N LEU A 60 -1.50 -0.14 -16.98
CA LEU A 60 -0.44 -0.98 -17.53
C LEU A 60 -0.03 -0.53 -18.92
N LEU A 61 -1.02 -0.20 -19.78
CA LEU A 61 -0.78 0.35 -21.10
C LEU A 61 -0.02 1.69 -21.02
N LEU A 62 -0.45 2.62 -20.17
CA LEU A 62 0.22 3.90 -19.98
C LEU A 62 1.65 3.73 -19.44
N TYR A 63 1.87 2.79 -18.52
CA TYR A 63 3.20 2.45 -18.03
C TYR A 63 4.11 1.93 -19.15
N ALA A 64 3.61 1.04 -19.99
CA ALA A 64 4.37 0.48 -21.10
C ALA A 64 4.73 1.57 -22.13
N ILE A 65 3.78 2.43 -22.47
CA ILE A 65 3.99 3.62 -23.33
C ILE A 65 5.06 4.52 -22.71
N ALA A 66 4.95 4.84 -21.42
CA ALA A 66 5.91 5.68 -20.71
C ALA A 66 7.32 5.08 -20.72
N CYS A 67 7.46 3.77 -20.52
CA CYS A 67 8.74 3.08 -20.59
C CYS A 67 9.35 3.09 -22.00
N ARG A 68 8.51 2.89 -23.04
CA ARG A 68 8.95 2.87 -24.44
C ARG A 68 9.51 4.23 -24.89
N PHE A 69 8.92 5.32 -24.41
CA PHE A 69 9.30 6.69 -24.78
C PHE A 69 10.22 7.39 -23.77
N ASP A 70 10.81 6.62 -22.83
CA ASP A 70 11.68 7.08 -21.75
C ASP A 70 11.09 8.22 -20.88
N LEU A 71 9.78 8.16 -20.64
CA LEU A 71 9.07 9.08 -19.74
C LEU A 71 9.17 8.58 -18.30
N ARG A 72 10.37 8.66 -17.72
CA ARG A 72 10.69 8.03 -16.42
C ARG A 72 9.78 8.45 -15.29
N ASP A 73 9.53 9.73 -15.12
CA ASP A 73 8.70 10.23 -14.01
C ASP A 73 7.26 9.74 -14.13
N LEU A 74 6.74 9.67 -15.36
CA LEU A 74 5.42 9.10 -15.64
C LEU A 74 5.43 7.60 -15.36
N ALA A 75 6.42 6.85 -15.86
CA ALA A 75 6.55 5.42 -15.63
C ALA A 75 6.61 5.07 -14.14
N VAL A 76 7.42 5.79 -13.35
CA VAL A 76 7.52 5.63 -11.89
C VAL A 76 6.18 5.91 -11.22
N ALA A 77 5.52 7.00 -11.62
CA ALA A 77 4.27 7.37 -10.99
C ALA A 77 3.13 6.38 -11.29
N ILE A 78 3.07 5.88 -12.52
CA ILE A 78 2.11 4.84 -12.90
C ILE A 78 2.46 3.52 -12.23
N ALA A 79 3.73 3.12 -12.17
CA ALA A 79 4.16 1.92 -11.44
C ALA A 79 3.71 1.95 -9.98
N ARG A 80 3.86 3.08 -9.30
CA ARG A 80 3.33 3.31 -7.93
C ARG A 80 1.80 3.21 -7.87
N ALA A 81 1.09 3.76 -8.86
CA ALA A 81 -0.36 3.64 -8.96
C ALA A 81 -0.81 2.18 -9.15
N THR A 82 -0.02 1.36 -9.85
CA THR A 82 -0.33 -0.06 -10.02
C THR A 82 -0.23 -0.86 -8.73
N LEU A 83 0.58 -0.45 -7.73
CA LEU A 83 0.72 -1.20 -6.46
C LEU A 83 -0.62 -1.50 -5.80
N ARG A 84 -1.60 -0.61 -6.02
CA ARG A 84 -2.95 -0.65 -5.46
C ARG A 84 -3.96 -1.40 -6.33
N THR A 85 -3.60 -1.77 -7.55
CA THR A 85 -4.48 -2.53 -8.44
C THR A 85 -4.02 -3.97 -8.55
N ASP A 86 -5.00 -4.85 -8.68
CA ASP A 86 -4.73 -6.21 -9.11
C ASP A 86 -4.38 -6.18 -10.60
N VAL A 87 -3.17 -6.64 -10.91
CA VAL A 87 -2.63 -6.71 -12.27
C VAL A 87 -2.88 -8.10 -12.86
N ALA A 88 -3.07 -9.12 -12.03
CA ALA A 88 -3.24 -10.50 -12.47
C ALA A 88 -4.64 -10.76 -13.04
N SER A 89 -5.66 -10.08 -12.51
CA SER A 89 -7.05 -10.23 -12.98
C SER A 89 -7.37 -9.51 -14.28
N THR A 90 -6.51 -8.60 -14.75
CA THR A 90 -6.73 -7.84 -15.97
C THR A 90 -5.81 -8.31 -17.09
N LEU A 91 -6.25 -9.32 -17.84
CA LEU A 91 -5.74 -9.57 -19.18
C LEU A 91 -6.18 -8.41 -20.07
N PHE A 92 -5.23 -7.62 -20.57
CA PHE A 92 -5.54 -6.45 -21.39
C PHE A 92 -5.01 -6.68 -22.81
N PRO A 93 -5.87 -7.11 -23.76
CA PRO A 93 -5.44 -7.43 -25.13
C PRO A 93 -4.82 -6.22 -25.84
N GLU A 94 -5.14 -5.00 -25.42
CA GLU A 94 -4.57 -3.77 -25.97
C GLU A 94 -3.10 -3.58 -25.63
N ILE A 95 -2.58 -4.27 -24.61
CA ILE A 95 -1.12 -4.29 -24.34
C ILE A 95 -0.40 -5.09 -25.44
N GLU A 96 -1.03 -6.13 -25.99
CA GLU A 96 -0.45 -6.92 -27.09
C GLU A 96 -0.32 -6.11 -28.38
N ASN A 97 -1.21 -5.14 -28.58
CA ASN A 97 -1.15 -4.21 -29.72
C ASN A 97 0.01 -3.20 -29.62
N VAL A 98 0.61 -3.06 -28.43
CA VAL A 98 1.82 -2.26 -28.25
C VAL A 98 2.99 -3.22 -28.22
N ASP A 99 4.04 -2.93 -29.00
CA ASP A 99 5.30 -3.70 -28.95
C ASP A 99 6.01 -3.48 -27.59
N VAL A 100 5.49 -4.10 -26.53
CA VAL A 100 5.99 -4.03 -25.17
C VAL A 100 6.97 -5.19 -24.98
N SER A 101 8.24 -4.85 -24.78
CA SER A 101 9.23 -5.85 -24.36
C SER A 101 8.79 -6.47 -23.03
N ALA A 102 8.83 -7.82 -22.95
CA ALA A 102 8.58 -8.56 -21.72
C ALA A 102 9.40 -8.04 -20.52
N GLY A 103 10.58 -7.44 -20.79
CA GLY A 103 11.41 -6.81 -19.77
C GLY A 103 10.73 -5.67 -19.01
N TYR A 104 9.83 -4.89 -19.64
CA TYR A 104 9.13 -3.81 -18.94
C TYR A 104 8.14 -4.33 -17.90
N LEU A 105 7.41 -5.39 -18.25
CA LEU A 105 6.49 -6.06 -17.35
C LEU A 105 7.25 -6.75 -16.22
N HIS A 106 8.34 -7.45 -16.53
CA HIS A 106 9.19 -8.09 -15.53
C HIS A 106 9.69 -7.08 -14.48
N ARG A 107 10.17 -5.90 -14.91
CA ARG A 107 10.62 -4.84 -14.00
C ARG A 107 9.50 -4.27 -13.13
N LEU A 108 8.29 -4.14 -13.68
CA LEU A 108 7.13 -3.71 -12.90
C LEU A 108 6.80 -4.72 -11.81
N LEU A 109 6.76 -6.02 -12.15
CA LEU A 109 6.49 -7.09 -11.20
C LEU A 109 7.59 -7.20 -10.14
N ASP A 110 8.86 -7.06 -10.52
CA ASP A 110 9.97 -7.02 -9.58
C ASP A 110 9.88 -5.81 -8.63
N TYR A 111 9.57 -4.63 -9.16
CA TYR A 111 9.34 -3.43 -8.35
C TYR A 111 8.21 -3.64 -7.33
N ARG A 112 7.08 -4.23 -7.75
CA ARG A 112 5.97 -4.60 -6.85
C ARG A 112 6.43 -5.56 -5.76
N ARG A 113 7.19 -6.60 -6.12
CA ARG A 113 7.72 -7.59 -5.16
C ARG A 113 8.62 -6.92 -4.13
N ARG A 114 9.53 -6.03 -4.54
CA ARG A 114 10.40 -5.28 -3.63
C ARG A 114 9.63 -4.34 -2.70
N CYS A 115 8.65 -3.62 -3.23
CA CYS A 115 7.77 -2.78 -2.41
C CYS A 115 7.01 -3.62 -1.37
N ARG A 116 6.47 -4.77 -1.79
CA ARG A 116 5.75 -5.68 -0.89
C ARG A 116 6.66 -6.17 0.23
N ALA A 117 7.85 -6.65 -0.11
CA ALA A 117 8.83 -7.12 0.88
C ALA A 117 9.22 -6.02 1.88
N ALA A 118 9.44 -4.79 1.40
CA ALA A 118 9.75 -3.65 2.26
C ALA A 118 8.60 -3.33 3.24
N ILE A 119 7.36 -3.33 2.75
CA ILE A 119 6.19 -3.06 3.59
C ILE A 119 5.91 -4.22 4.57
N THR A 120 6.00 -5.47 4.12
CA THR A 120 5.80 -6.65 4.98
C THR A 120 6.78 -6.66 6.16
N ARG A 121 8.02 -6.19 5.95
CA ARG A 121 9.02 -6.06 7.02
C ARG A 121 8.56 -5.17 8.19
N ILE A 122 7.74 -4.14 7.95
CA ILE A 122 7.15 -3.29 9.00
C ILE A 122 6.27 -4.11 9.94
N PHE A 123 5.56 -5.11 9.41
CA PHE A 123 4.63 -5.93 10.20
C PHE A 123 5.33 -7.08 10.93
N GLU A 124 6.46 -7.57 10.40
CA GLU A 124 7.22 -8.67 11.00
C GLU A 124 8.25 -8.19 12.05
N ARG A 125 8.83 -7.00 11.84
CA ARG A 125 9.92 -6.48 12.66
C ARG A 125 9.55 -5.13 13.27
N ARG A 126 10.21 -4.78 14.38
CA ARG A 126 10.01 -3.52 15.12
C ARG A 126 11.18 -2.54 14.95
N ASP A 127 12.13 -2.86 14.08
CA ASP A 127 13.35 -2.08 13.82
C ASP A 127 13.07 -0.76 13.07
N TRP A 128 11.92 -0.66 12.40
CA TRP A 128 11.47 0.55 11.70
C TRP A 128 10.94 1.65 12.65
N LEU A 129 10.61 1.32 13.90
CA LEU A 129 9.99 2.26 14.83
C LEU A 129 11.03 3.26 15.35
N PRO A 130 10.78 4.58 15.23
CA PRO A 130 11.59 5.58 15.90
C PRO A 130 11.59 5.34 17.42
N GLY A 131 12.72 5.61 18.09
CA GLY A 131 12.85 5.35 19.54
C GLY A 131 11.76 6.01 20.40
N SER A 132 11.28 7.18 19.99
CA SER A 132 10.17 7.88 20.65
C SER A 132 8.85 7.11 20.57
N TRP A 133 8.55 6.48 19.43
CA TRP A 133 7.37 5.63 19.27
C TRP A 133 7.53 4.33 20.05
N LEU A 134 8.71 3.71 19.98
CA LEU A 134 8.99 2.48 20.70
C LEU A 134 8.76 2.68 22.21
N GLN A 135 9.25 3.79 22.78
CA GLN A 135 9.01 4.15 24.18
C GLN A 135 7.52 4.36 24.49
N ARG A 136 6.75 5.05 23.63
CA ARG A 136 5.30 5.24 23.84
C ARG A 136 4.55 3.92 23.87
N VAL A 137 4.87 3.02 22.94
CA VAL A 137 4.22 1.70 22.86
C VAL A 137 4.66 0.78 24.00
N GLN A 138 5.88 0.90 24.51
CA GLN A 138 6.41 0.08 25.61
C GLN A 138 6.01 0.58 27.01
N ASN A 139 5.89 1.89 27.22
CA ASN A 139 5.69 2.48 28.56
C ASN A 139 4.21 2.56 28.97
N ALA A 140 3.37 1.70 28.41
CA ALA A 140 1.94 1.78 28.60
C ALA A 140 1.47 1.07 29.88
N PRO A 141 0.62 1.72 30.70
CA PRO A 141 0.15 1.16 31.97
C PRO A 141 -0.74 -0.09 31.80
N CYS A 142 -1.24 -0.36 30.59
CA CYS A 142 -2.05 -1.54 30.29
C CYS A 142 -1.29 -2.87 30.44
N ALA A 143 0.04 -2.83 30.45
CA ALA A 143 0.91 -3.99 30.67
C ALA A 143 0.76 -4.62 32.07
N GLN A 144 0.24 -3.90 33.07
CA GLN A 144 0.30 -4.32 34.47
C GLN A 144 -0.96 -5.02 34.98
N LEU A 145 -2.09 -4.95 34.26
CA LEU A 145 -3.35 -5.58 34.67
C LEU A 145 -3.45 -7.02 34.14
N THR A 146 -2.53 -7.89 34.56
CA THR A 146 -2.74 -9.33 34.43
C THR A 146 -3.72 -9.73 35.51
N ILE A 147 -5.03 -9.70 35.23
CA ILE A 147 -6.04 -10.13 36.19
C ILE A 147 -5.80 -11.61 36.48
N PRO A 148 -5.54 -12.02 37.74
CA PRO A 148 -5.34 -13.42 38.07
C PRO A 148 -6.58 -14.21 37.67
N ASN A 149 -6.39 -15.26 36.89
CA ASN A 149 -7.45 -16.11 36.35
C ASN A 149 -8.35 -16.62 37.50
N PRO A 150 -9.62 -16.20 37.60
CA PRO A 150 -10.46 -16.48 38.77
C PRO A 150 -10.79 -17.96 38.96
N MET A 151 -10.54 -18.81 37.95
CA MET A 151 -10.73 -20.26 38.03
C MET A 151 -9.58 -21.03 38.68
N ARG A 152 -8.46 -20.38 39.06
CA ARG A 152 -7.36 -21.05 39.79
C ARG A 152 -7.46 -20.90 41.31
N ARG A 153 -8.67 -20.68 41.83
CA ARG A 153 -8.96 -20.54 43.26
C ARG A 153 -9.12 -21.95 43.87
N GLY A 154 -8.02 -22.66 44.09
CA GLY A 154 -8.07 -24.02 44.66
C GLY A 154 -6.77 -24.69 45.11
N MET A 155 -5.58 -24.13 44.86
CA MET A 155 -4.33 -24.70 45.39
C MET A 155 -3.50 -23.64 46.08
N ALA A 156 -3.10 -23.95 47.32
CA ALA A 156 -2.32 -23.10 48.21
C ALA A 156 -1.03 -22.61 47.54
N THR A 157 -0.84 -21.30 47.58
CA THR A 157 0.28 -20.56 46.99
C THR A 157 1.54 -20.65 47.86
N LEU A 158 2.61 -21.21 47.31
CA LEU A 158 3.99 -20.88 47.73
C LEU A 158 4.25 -19.39 47.44
N PRO A 159 5.05 -18.69 48.28
CA PRO A 159 5.38 -17.28 48.08
C PRO A 159 6.10 -17.08 46.74
N PRO A 160 5.79 -16.00 45.99
CA PRO A 160 6.46 -15.73 44.72
C PRO A 160 7.94 -15.37 44.98
N SER A 161 8.85 -16.15 44.40
CA SER A 161 10.28 -15.84 44.41
C SER A 161 10.56 -14.48 43.74
N PRO A 162 11.35 -13.58 44.34
CA PRO A 162 11.52 -12.18 43.89
C PRO A 162 12.45 -11.97 42.68
N THR A 163 12.70 -12.98 41.84
CA THR A 163 13.82 -12.92 40.86
C THR A 163 13.43 -13.21 39.42
N THR A 164 12.23 -12.81 38.98
CA THR A 164 11.94 -12.74 37.56
C THR A 164 12.23 -11.33 37.07
N MET A 165 13.41 -11.15 36.48
CA MET A 165 13.80 -9.95 35.72
C MET A 165 12.63 -9.47 34.85
N PRO A 166 12.41 -8.15 34.69
CA PRO A 166 11.36 -7.61 33.83
C PRO A 166 11.59 -8.11 32.41
N SER A 167 10.82 -9.13 32.04
CA SER A 167 10.81 -9.73 30.71
C SER A 167 10.47 -8.65 29.70
N SER A 168 11.34 -8.46 28.71
CA SER A 168 11.09 -7.84 27.39
C SER A 168 9.93 -6.85 27.34
N GLY A 169 10.24 -5.54 27.35
CA GLY A 169 9.30 -4.41 27.34
C GLY A 169 7.91 -4.74 26.77
N LYS A 170 6.95 -4.90 27.68
CA LYS A 170 5.58 -5.30 27.37
C LYS A 170 4.93 -4.18 26.55
N LEU A 171 4.47 -4.51 25.34
CA LEU A 171 3.85 -3.54 24.45
C LEU A 171 2.42 -3.21 24.89
N MET A 172 1.90 -2.12 24.34
CA MET A 172 0.48 -1.79 24.39
C MET A 172 -0.40 -2.95 23.94
N CYS A 173 -1.49 -3.13 24.67
CA CYS A 173 -2.47 -4.19 24.46
C CYS A 173 -3.01 -4.24 23.02
N TRP A 174 -3.14 -3.07 22.37
CA TRP A 174 -3.67 -2.91 21.02
C TRP A 174 -2.64 -3.11 19.92
N TYR A 175 -1.34 -3.11 20.21
CA TYR A 175 -0.29 -3.11 19.19
C TYR A 175 -0.33 -4.35 18.31
N GLU A 176 -0.27 -5.54 18.91
CA GLU A 176 -0.25 -6.80 18.15
C GLU A 176 -1.56 -7.03 17.37
N PRO A 177 -2.77 -6.85 17.97
CA PRO A 177 -4.01 -6.92 17.22
C PRO A 177 -4.09 -5.92 16.06
N TYR A 178 -3.64 -4.68 16.27
CA TYR A 178 -3.60 -3.66 15.24
C TYR A 178 -2.66 -4.06 14.09
N MET A 179 -1.41 -4.44 14.38
CA MET A 179 -0.44 -4.79 13.33
C MET A 179 -0.90 -6.02 12.53
N LYS A 180 -1.48 -7.02 13.20
CA LYS A 180 -2.06 -8.19 12.55
C LYS A 180 -3.25 -7.81 11.64
N ALA A 181 -4.16 -6.98 12.14
CA ALA A 181 -5.30 -6.50 11.35
C ALA A 181 -4.86 -5.61 10.18
N ALA A 182 -3.88 -4.74 10.39
CA ALA A 182 -3.33 -3.85 9.37
C ALA A 182 -2.68 -4.66 8.24
N ALA A 183 -1.91 -5.70 8.57
CA ALA A 183 -1.32 -6.63 7.60
C ALA A 183 -2.38 -7.44 6.81
N ALA A 184 -3.52 -7.74 7.44
CA ALA A 184 -4.60 -8.53 6.84
C ALA A 184 -5.69 -7.68 6.15
N SER A 185 -5.68 -6.36 6.32
CA SER A 185 -6.77 -5.46 5.89
C SER A 185 -6.98 -5.41 4.38
N ALA A 186 -5.94 -5.71 3.60
CA ALA A 186 -5.98 -5.73 2.16
C ALA A 186 -4.92 -6.69 1.59
N SER A 187 -5.10 -7.08 0.33
CA SER A 187 -4.04 -7.77 -0.43
C SER A 187 -2.77 -6.91 -0.58
N TRP A 188 -2.92 -5.59 -0.50
CA TRP A 188 -1.84 -4.60 -0.46
C TRP A 188 -2.06 -3.58 0.68
N PRO A 189 -1.26 -3.63 1.76
CA PRO A 189 -1.31 -2.61 2.81
C PRO A 189 -0.86 -1.25 2.26
N SER A 190 -1.80 -0.32 2.24
CA SER A 190 -1.63 1.10 1.87
C SER A 190 -1.86 2.01 3.08
N SER A 191 -1.43 3.27 2.95
CA SER A 191 -1.71 4.31 3.95
C SER A 191 -3.19 4.41 4.31
N ALA A 192 -4.09 4.32 3.32
CA ALA A 192 -5.53 4.35 3.56
C ALA A 192 -6.04 3.09 4.28
N SER A 193 -5.52 1.91 3.93
CA SER A 193 -6.01 0.65 4.51
C SER A 193 -5.67 0.51 6.00
N VAL A 194 -4.49 0.95 6.43
CA VAL A 194 -4.04 0.81 7.82
C VAL A 194 -4.69 1.81 8.78
N THR A 195 -5.38 2.83 8.23
CA THR A 195 -6.15 3.82 8.98
C THR A 195 -7.66 3.60 8.91
N ARG A 196 -8.12 2.52 8.28
CA ARG A 196 -9.56 2.20 8.23
C ARG A 196 -10.09 1.85 9.62
N ASP A 197 -11.37 2.18 9.83
CA ASP A 197 -12.05 1.96 11.09
C ASP A 197 -12.03 0.48 11.53
N ASP A 198 -12.17 -0.47 10.60
CA ASP A 198 -12.11 -1.91 10.89
C ASP A 198 -10.77 -2.35 11.49
N VAL A 199 -9.67 -1.83 10.96
CA VAL A 199 -8.31 -2.08 11.48
C VAL A 199 -8.13 -1.45 12.87
N LEU A 200 -8.63 -0.23 13.06
CA LEU A 200 -8.55 0.45 14.35
C LEU A 200 -9.41 -0.25 15.41
N TYR A 201 -10.62 -0.69 15.07
CA TYR A 201 -11.49 -1.46 15.95
C TYR A 201 -10.88 -2.81 16.32
N ALA A 202 -10.22 -3.49 15.37
CA ALA A 202 -9.48 -4.71 15.67
C ALA A 202 -8.35 -4.46 16.67
N GLY A 203 -7.62 -3.34 16.55
CA GLY A 203 -6.64 -2.87 17.53
C GLY A 203 -7.24 -2.71 18.93
N LEU A 204 -8.43 -2.13 19.03
CA LEU A 204 -9.15 -1.92 20.29
C LEU A 204 -9.84 -3.19 20.83
N GLY A 205 -9.81 -4.31 20.10
CA GLY A 205 -10.54 -5.54 20.45
C GLY A 205 -12.07 -5.36 20.37
N VAL A 206 -12.54 -4.38 19.60
CA VAL A 206 -13.97 -4.13 19.36
C VAL A 206 -14.38 -4.90 18.11
N LYS A 207 -15.30 -5.87 18.25
CA LYS A 207 -15.96 -6.46 17.10
C LYS A 207 -17.02 -5.47 16.58
N PRO A 208 -17.02 -5.11 15.29
CA PRO A 208 -18.03 -4.23 14.74
C PRO A 208 -19.40 -4.88 14.89
N ALA A 209 -20.35 -4.20 15.56
CA ALA A 209 -21.68 -4.74 15.84
C ALA A 209 -22.54 -4.99 14.58
N TYR A 210 -22.08 -4.52 13.41
CA TYR A 210 -22.84 -4.50 12.16
C TYR A 210 -22.38 -5.48 11.08
N SER A 211 -21.34 -6.29 11.29
CA SER A 211 -20.98 -7.33 10.32
C SER A 211 -21.90 -8.55 10.51
N GLY A 212 -23.16 -8.43 10.09
CA GLY A 212 -24.16 -9.51 10.08
C GLY A 212 -23.86 -10.64 9.08
N VAL A 213 -22.58 -10.88 8.75
CA VAL A 213 -22.15 -12.00 7.93
C VAL A 213 -21.76 -13.13 8.90
N PRO A 214 -22.59 -14.17 9.07
CA PRO A 214 -22.22 -15.35 9.83
C PRO A 214 -21.04 -16.01 9.12
N THR A 215 -19.84 -15.85 9.67
CA THR A 215 -18.65 -16.59 9.24
C THR A 215 -18.78 -18.02 9.79
N ALA A 216 -19.32 -18.89 8.95
CA ALA A 216 -19.40 -20.32 9.22
C ALA A 216 -17.99 -20.90 9.40
N GLY A 217 -17.65 -21.29 10.64
CA GLY A 217 -16.42 -22.03 10.94
C GLY A 217 -15.52 -21.45 12.04
N THR A 218 -15.86 -20.34 12.70
CA THR A 218 -15.03 -19.83 13.79
C THR A 218 -15.22 -20.69 15.04
N SER A 219 -14.25 -21.55 15.34
CA SER A 219 -14.25 -22.43 16.50
C SER A 219 -14.41 -21.64 17.80
N GLU A 220 -15.28 -22.11 18.68
CA GLU A 220 -15.66 -21.54 19.99
C GLU A 220 -14.46 -21.25 20.92
N SER A 221 -13.29 -21.84 20.63
CA SER A 221 -12.02 -21.66 21.36
C SER A 221 -11.31 -20.32 21.09
N GLU A 222 -11.65 -19.59 20.02
CA GLU A 222 -11.14 -18.23 19.75
C GLU A 222 -12.00 -17.13 20.42
N LEU A 223 -13.04 -17.50 21.16
CA LEU A 223 -13.72 -16.63 22.13
C LEU A 223 -12.94 -16.52 23.44
N LEU A 224 -11.60 -16.57 23.38
CA LEU A 224 -10.76 -15.96 24.40
C LEU A 224 -11.01 -14.45 24.36
N GLN A 225 -12.12 -14.08 24.99
CA GLN A 225 -12.33 -12.90 25.81
C GLN A 225 -11.18 -11.92 25.61
N THR A 226 -11.25 -11.13 24.53
CA THR A 226 -10.39 -9.96 24.35
C THR A 226 -10.76 -9.06 25.51
N PHE A 227 -10.04 -9.24 26.63
CA PHE A 227 -10.20 -8.43 27.81
C PHE A 227 -9.95 -7.01 27.36
N ARG A 228 -11.04 -6.24 27.29
CA ARG A 228 -10.99 -4.84 26.92
C ARG A 228 -10.21 -4.15 28.01
N CYS A 229 -8.95 -3.83 27.73
CA CYS A 229 -8.17 -3.04 28.66
C CYS A 229 -8.87 -1.69 28.77
N SER A 230 -9.39 -1.38 29.97
CA SER A 230 -10.11 -0.14 30.21
C SER A 230 -9.25 1.06 29.79
N LEU A 231 -7.97 1.08 30.15
CA LEU A 231 -7.01 2.12 29.77
C LEU A 231 -6.87 2.30 28.24
N CYS A 232 -6.79 1.21 27.48
CA CYS A 232 -6.72 1.26 26.01
C CYS A 232 -8.04 1.76 25.40
N MET A 233 -9.18 1.50 26.06
CA MET A 233 -10.53 1.93 25.65
C MET A 233 -10.87 3.38 26.02
N HIS A 234 -10.11 4.02 26.93
CA HIS A 234 -10.30 5.44 27.22
C HIS A 234 -9.83 6.28 26.03
N GLY A 235 -10.35 7.52 25.93
CA GLY A 235 -10.05 8.43 24.82
C GLY A 235 -8.55 8.61 24.54
N LYS A 236 -7.69 8.57 25.59
CA LYS A 236 -6.23 8.65 25.41
C LYS A 236 -5.65 7.48 24.62
N GLY A 237 -6.06 6.24 24.92
CA GLY A 237 -5.58 5.05 24.23
C GLY A 237 -6.01 5.01 22.76
N ALA A 238 -7.25 5.40 22.48
CA ALA A 238 -7.76 5.52 21.12
C ALA A 238 -7.03 6.59 20.29
N VAL A 239 -6.74 7.75 20.91
CA VAL A 239 -5.96 8.81 20.26
C VAL A 239 -4.53 8.35 19.96
N GLU A 240 -3.88 7.64 20.89
CA GLU A 240 -2.52 7.11 20.66
C GLU A 240 -2.49 6.05 19.55
N LEU A 241 -3.48 5.15 19.50
CA LEU A 241 -3.64 4.19 18.41
C LEU A 241 -3.83 4.90 17.06
N PHE A 242 -4.65 5.94 17.00
CA PHE A 242 -4.86 6.71 15.78
C PHE A 242 -3.60 7.46 15.32
N GLN A 243 -2.86 8.08 16.24
CA GLN A 243 -1.58 8.69 15.91
C GLN A 243 -0.57 7.65 15.43
N PHE A 244 -0.57 6.46 16.03
CA PHE A 244 0.28 5.36 15.61
C PHE A 244 -0.08 4.86 14.20
N SER A 245 -1.38 4.74 13.88
CA SER A 245 -1.82 4.32 12.55
C SER A 245 -1.45 5.34 11.48
N GLN A 246 -1.53 6.64 11.78
CA GLN A 246 -1.03 7.70 10.90
C GLN A 246 0.49 7.59 10.68
N HIS A 247 1.25 7.25 11.72
CA HIS A 247 2.68 7.02 11.59
C HIS A 247 3.00 5.81 10.71
N VAL A 248 2.29 4.70 10.89
CA VAL A 248 2.41 3.51 10.02
C VAL A 248 2.08 3.87 8.58
N ALA A 249 0.99 4.60 8.34
CA ALA A 249 0.57 5.05 7.01
C ALA A 249 1.63 5.94 6.32
N SER A 250 2.23 6.86 7.07
CA SER A 250 3.34 7.70 6.60
C SER A 250 4.59 6.88 6.27
N THR A 251 4.92 5.90 7.13
CA THR A 251 6.07 5.01 6.94
C THR A 251 5.89 4.15 5.69
N ILE A 252 4.70 3.56 5.46
CA ILE A 252 4.38 2.82 4.24
C ILE A 252 4.57 3.71 3.00
N THR A 253 4.04 4.93 3.03
CA THR A 253 4.18 5.89 1.92
C THR A 253 5.65 6.26 1.65
N THR A 254 6.46 6.35 2.70
CA THR A 254 7.89 6.64 2.62
C THR A 254 8.65 5.46 2.00
N LEU A 255 8.39 4.22 2.46
CA LEU A 255 8.99 3.03 1.87
C LEU A 255 8.62 2.84 0.40
N GLU A 256 7.36 3.10 0.01
CA GLU A 256 6.94 3.07 -1.41
C GLU A 256 7.73 4.06 -2.27
N ARG A 257 8.19 5.18 -1.68
CA ARG A 257 9.00 6.19 -2.37
C ARG A 257 10.48 5.83 -2.41
N GLU A 258 11.00 5.24 -1.34
CA GLU A 258 12.41 4.86 -1.18
C GLU A 258 12.81 3.66 -2.04
N VAL A 259 11.88 2.71 -2.28
CA VAL A 259 12.15 1.61 -3.21
C VAL A 259 12.37 2.20 -4.59
N ARG A 260 13.63 2.22 -5.01
CA ARG A 260 14.03 2.76 -6.31
C ARG A 260 13.45 1.89 -7.42
N PHE A 261 12.63 2.52 -8.26
CA PHE A 261 12.34 1.98 -9.58
C PHE A 261 13.60 2.15 -10.43
N ILE A 262 14.05 1.09 -11.10
CA ILE A 262 15.27 1.10 -11.93
C ILE A 262 14.83 1.00 -13.40
N PRO A 263 14.56 2.14 -14.08
CA PRO A 263 14.32 2.14 -15.51
C PRO A 263 15.66 2.04 -16.25
N ARG A 264 16.01 0.83 -16.68
CA ARG A 264 16.89 0.48 -17.81
C ARG A 264 18.36 0.96 -17.85
N GLU A 265 18.82 1.91 -17.06
CA GLU A 265 20.14 2.56 -17.30
C GLU A 265 21.36 2.02 -16.53
N LEU A 266 21.28 0.89 -15.82
CA LEU A 266 22.46 0.37 -15.07
C LEU A 266 22.90 -1.05 -15.45
N GLU A 267 22.34 -1.62 -16.51
CA GLU A 267 22.81 -2.89 -17.08
C GLU A 267 23.35 -2.63 -18.49
N VAL A 268 24.33 -1.75 -18.60
CA VAL A 268 25.28 -1.80 -19.71
C VAL A 268 26.48 -2.57 -19.16
N VAL A 269 26.44 -3.89 -19.34
CA VAL A 269 27.59 -4.80 -19.24
C VAL A 269 28.05 -5.09 -20.65
#